data_AF-A0A6I5WZY8-F1
#
_entry.id   AF-A0A6I5WZY8-F1
#
_cell.length_a   1.000
_cell.length_b   1.000
_cell.length_c   1.000
_cell.angle_alpha   90.00
_cell.angle_beta   90.00
_cell.angle_gamma   90.00
#
_symmetry.space_group_name_H-M   'P 1'
#
loop_
_entity.id
_entity.type
_entity.pdbx_description
1 polymer ?
#
loop_
_entity_poly.entity_id
_entity_poly.type
_entity_poly.pdbx_seq_one_letter_code
_entity_poly.pdbx_strand_id
1 'polypeptide(L)' 'MDNHGVLVGWTHQELGQKLVLNLQTIKQVGTPDDIDRTTIMLTKNQAAVLGNYLFQIAGQTPPIPGERCWLRRVLG' A
#
# COMPACT_ATOMS: atom_id res chain seq x y z
N MET A 1 -4.02 9.03 22.99
CA MET A 1 -4.72 7.76 22.79
C MET A 1 -4.51 7.40 21.34
N ASP A 2 -3.65 6.43 21.06
CA ASP A 2 -3.41 5.95 19.71
C ASP A 2 -4.66 5.17 19.24
N ASN A 3 -5.39 5.73 18.29
CA ASN A 3 -6.59 5.12 17.72
C ASN A 3 -6.14 4.06 16.69
N HIS A 4 -6.02 2.81 17.12
CA HIS A 4 -5.60 1.70 16.27
C HIS A 4 -6.82 1.06 15.59
N GLY A 5 -6.92 1.19 14.27
CA GLY A 5 -7.90 0.50 13.43
C GLY A 5 -7.26 -0.59 12.59
N VAL A 6 -8.06 -1.56 12.14
CA VAL A 6 -7.61 -2.62 11.23
C VAL A 6 -7.56 -2.05 9.80
N LEU A 7 -6.40 -2.14 9.14
CA LEU A 7 -6.24 -1.72 7.74
C LEU A 7 -7.02 -2.68 6.82
N VAL A 8 -8.06 -2.18 6.16
CA VAL A 8 -8.93 -2.96 5.27
C VAL A 8 -8.74 -2.63 3.80
N GLY A 9 -8.16 -1.47 3.50
CA GLY A 9 -7.96 -1.05 2.12
C GLY A 9 -6.93 0.05 1.99
N TRP A 10 -6.32 0.15 0.82
CA TRP A 10 -5.43 1.24 0.46
C TRP A 10 -5.51 1.53 -1.04
N THR A 11 -5.41 2.81 -1.40
CA THR A 11 -5.31 3.26 -2.79
C THR A 11 -4.22 4.31 -2.89
N HIS A 12 -3.71 4.53 -4.10
CA HIS A 12 -2.76 5.61 -4.35
C HIS A 12 -3.18 6.43 -5.55
N GLN A 13 -2.80 7.71 -5.54
CA GLN A 13 -2.92 8.60 -6.67
C GLN A 13 -1.57 9.31 -6.89
N GLU A 14 -1.06 9.28 -8.11
CA GLU A 14 0.16 10.02 -8.46
C GLU A 14 -0.16 11.49 -8.76
N LEU A 15 0.62 12.39 -8.18
CA LEU A 15 0.64 13.82 -8.49
C LEU A 15 2.07 14.24 -8.85
N GLY A 16 2.49 13.93 -10.07
CA GLY A 16 3.82 14.23 -10.58
C GLY A 16 4.91 13.53 -9.77
N GLN A 17 5.69 14.30 -9.00
CA GLN A 17 6.75 13.76 -8.12
C GLN A 17 6.24 13.29 -6.76
N LYS A 18 4.98 13.59 -6.43
CA LYS A 18 4.33 13.19 -5.18
C LYS A 18 3.34 12.07 -5.43
N LEU A 19 3.05 11.32 -4.38
CA LEU A 19 2.07 10.26 -4.31
C LEU A 19 1.17 10.53 -3.12
N VAL A 20 -0.13 10.44 -3.34
CA VAL A 20 -1.15 10.47 -2.29
C VAL A 20 -1.52 9.03 -1.99
N LEU A 21 -1.28 8.58 -0.76
CA LEU A 21 -1.66 7.28 -0.26
C LEU A 21 -2.90 7.45 0.61
N ASN A 22 -3.99 6.79 0.26
CA ASN A 22 -5.21 6.73 1.06
C ASN A 22 -5.28 5.37 1.74
N LEU A 23 -5.35 5.37 3.06
CA LEU A 23 -5.52 4.19 3.90
C LEU A 23 -6.94 4.18 4.45
N GLN A 24 -7.57 3.02 4.45
CA GLN A 24 -8.89 2.79 4.99
C GLN A 24 -8.77 1.83 6.16
N THR A 25 -9.22 2.26 7.33
CA THR A 25 -9.21 1.48 8.56
C THR A 25 -10.60 1.37 9.14
N ILE A 26 -10.90 0.28 9.84
CA ILE A 26 -12.13 0.13 10.64
C ILE A 26 -11.77 -0.10 12.11
N LYS A 27 -12.55 0.45 13.04
CA LYS A 27 -12.34 0.17 14.48
C LYS A 27 -13.06 -1.10 14.91
N GLN A 28 -14.22 -1.38 14.33
CA GLN A 28 -15.03 -2.56 14.62
C GLN A 28 -15.35 -3.35 13.35
N VAL A 29 -14.97 -4.64 13.35
CA VAL A 29 -15.26 -5.57 12.26
C VAL A 29 -16.77 -5.83 12.22
N GLY A 30 -17.41 -5.49 11.10
CA GLY A 30 -18.83 -5.76 10.85
C GLY A 30 -19.75 -4.54 10.83
N THR A 31 -19.23 -3.33 11.06
CA THR A 31 -20.00 -2.08 10.95
C THR A 31 -19.56 -1.31 9.70
N PRO A 32 -20.38 -1.28 8.62
CA PRO A 32 -20.01 -0.65 7.34
C PRO A 32 -19.72 0.85 7.44
N ASP A 33 -20.31 1.54 8.42
CA ASP A 33 -20.25 2.99 8.57
C ASP A 33 -19.02 3.51 9.32
N ASP A 34 -18.16 2.63 9.85
CA ASP A 34 -17.00 3.01 10.68
C ASP A 34 -15.67 2.91 9.91
N ILE A 35 -15.67 3.35 8.64
CA ILE A 35 -14.45 3.43 7.81
C ILE A 35 -13.76 4.77 8.04
N ASP A 36 -12.72 4.75 8.86
CA ASP A 36 -11.77 5.84 9.01
C ASP A 36 -10.86 5.92 7.77
N ARG A 37 -10.76 7.11 7.17
CA ARG A 37 -9.86 7.36 6.03
C ARG A 37 -8.69 8.22 6.47
N THR A 38 -7.48 7.73 6.22
CA THR A 38 -6.25 8.47 6.47
C THR A 38 -5.54 8.73 5.14
N THR A 39 -5.33 10.00 4.81
CA THR A 39 -4.63 10.41 3.59
C THR A 39 -3.23 10.92 3.94
N ILE A 40 -2.22 10.34 3.29
CA ILE A 40 -0.81 10.68 3.48
C ILE A 40 -0.22 11.10 2.14
N MET A 41 0.48 12.24 2.09
CA MET A 41 1.20 12.66 0.90
C MET A 41 2.69 12.40 1.07
N LEU A 42 3.29 11.73 0.10
CA LEU A 42 4.66 11.25 0.11
C LEU A 42 5.35 11.59 -1.22
N THR A 43 6.67 11.65 -1.26
CA THR A 43 7.41 11.55 -2.53
C THR A 43 7.51 10.09 -2.99
N LYS A 44 7.86 9.85 -4.26
CA LYS A 44 8.12 8.48 -4.75
C LYS A 44 9.20 7.76 -3.94
N ASN A 45 10.25 8.48 -3.53
CA ASN A 45 11.31 7.91 -2.69
C ASN A 45 10.82 7.57 -1.28
N GLN A 46 10.02 8.44 -0.66
CA GLN A 46 9.43 8.15 0.66
C GLN A 46 8.49 6.94 0.59
N ALA A 47 7.70 6.82 -0.48
CA ALA A 47 6.86 5.65 -0.71
C ALA A 47 7.68 4.37 -0.87
N ALA A 48 8.82 4.41 -1.58
CA ALA A 48 9.72 3.26 -1.72
C ALA A 48 10.32 2.82 -0.38
N VAL A 49 10.78 3.77 0.44
CA VAL A 49 11.31 3.49 1.79
C VAL A 49 10.23 2.88 2.68
N LEU A 50 9.02 3.45 2.66
CA LEU A 50 7.88 2.91 3.41
C LEU A 50 7.54 1.49 2.96
N GLY A 51 7.46 1.24 1.66
CA GLY A 51 7.19 -0.08 1.10
C GLY A 51 8.24 -1.11 1.53
N ASN A 52 9.53 -0.76 1.43
CA ASN A 52 10.62 -1.63 1.85
C ASN A 52 10.55 -1.97 3.35
N TYR A 53 10.24 -0.98 4.19
CA TYR A 53 10.03 -1.22 5.62
C TYR A 53 8.88 -2.20 5.88
N LEU A 54 7.74 -2.02 5.19
CA LEU A 54 6.59 -2.92 5.32
C LEU A 54 6.92 -4.35 4.86
N PHE A 55 7.66 -4.53 3.77
CA PHE A 55 8.14 -5.84 3.33
C PHE A 55 9.06 -6.49 4.36
N GLN A 56 10.03 -5.73 4.89
CA GLN A 56 10.98 -6.21 5.88
C GLN A 56 10.30 -6.71 7.14
N ILE A 57 9.34 -5.96 7.70
CA ILE A 57 8.61 -6.39 8.91
C ILE A 57 7.65 -7.54 8.64
N ALA A 58 7.14 -7.68 7.42
CA ALA A 58 6.31 -8.80 7.01
C ALA A 58 7.11 -10.10 6.74
N GLY A 59 8.45 -10.04 6.77
CA GLY A 59 9.31 -11.15 6.39
C GLY A 59 9.20 -11.52 4.90
N GLN A 60 8.70 -10.59 4.07
CA GLN A 60 8.50 -10.79 2.65
C GLN A 60 9.55 -10.01 1.85
N THR A 61 9.89 -10.49 0.66
CA THR A 61 10.75 -9.76 -0.26
C THR A 61 9.92 -8.85 -1.17
N PRO A 62 10.35 -7.60 -1.44
CA PRO A 62 9.66 -6.75 -2.39
C PRO A 62 9.60 -7.42 -3.78
N PRO A 63 8.50 -7.30 -4.52
CA PRO A 63 8.36 -7.91 -5.83
C PRO A 63 9.40 -7.32 -6.79
N ILE A 64 10.14 -8.20 -7.47
CA ILE A 64 11.14 -7.81 -8.48
C ILE A 64 10.41 -7.21 -9.69
N PRO A 65 10.66 -5.95 -10.07
CA PRO A 65 10.06 -5.36 -11.26
C PRO A 65 10.65 -6.03 -12.50
N GLY A 66 10.00 -7.06 -13.05
CA GLY A 66 10.44 -7.64 -14.33
C GLY A 66 9.93 -9.03 -14.68
N GLU A 67 9.60 -9.90 -13.72
CA GLU A 67 9.44 -11.34 -14.04
C GLU A 67 8.08 -11.74 -14.62
N ARG A 68 7.06 -10.87 -14.60
CA ARG A 68 5.70 -11.23 -15.04
C ARG A 68 5.39 -11.09 -16.54
N CYS A 69 6.28 -10.54 -17.37
CA CYS A 69 5.95 -10.25 -18.79
C CYS A 69 6.72 -11.05 -19.86
N TRP A 70 7.78 -11.80 -19.52
CA TRP A 70 8.68 -12.36 -20.54
C TRP A 70 8.43 -13.85 -20.77
N LEU A 71 8.11 -14.61 -19.72
CA LEU A 71 7.85 -16.05 -19.80
C LEU A 71 6.50 -16.42 -20.46
N ARG A 72 5.60 -15.44 -20.66
CA ARG A 72 4.35 -15.64 -21.41
C ARG A 72 4.51 -15.57 -22.93
N ARG A 73 5.68 -15.19 -23.45
CA ARG A 73 5.91 -15.03 -24.91
C ARG A 73 6.64 -16.20 -25.57
N VAL A 74 7.14 -17.18 -24.80
CA VAL A 74 7.90 -18.34 -25.35
C VAL A 74 7.13 -19.67 -25.20
N LEU A 75 6.06 -19.70 -24.40
CA LEU A 75 5.17 -20.88 -24.24
C LEU A 75 3.73 -20.60 -24.71
N GLY A 76 3.58 -19.75 -25.73
CA GLY A 76 2.32 -19.42 -26.39
C GLY A 76 2.55 -18.94 -27.80
#